data_AF-A0A932EIX8-F1
#
_entry.id   AF-A0A932EIX8-F1
#
_cell.length_a   1.000
_cell.length_b   1.000
_cell.length_c   1.000
_cell.angle_alpha   90.00
_cell.angle_beta   90.00
_cell.angle_gamma   90.00
#
_symmetry.space_group_name_H-M   'P 1'
#
loop_
_entity.id
_entity.type
_entity.pdbx_description
1 polymer ?
#
loop_
_entity_poly.entity_id
_entity_poly.type
_entity_poly.pdbx_seq_one_letter_code
_entity_poly.pdbx_strand_id
1 'polypeptide(L)'
;MPLLLAFLCCFAVARTAHGQSDTAAPGPVITDRPDRTESTSIVPRGYAQLEAGWSLETMEAAGTVLHTHTVPGLLARMGVLSALEARIGFDGFQLTNQPALGGEDGLGDMQLGVKYRLASAHGWLPDIAVIGAVSVPTGADGVTSGRVDPSVLLAVSRPLGDRVSVGSNLGSSWTTTDDGRGGRTTLVDLTYTLSFGVALSGRVGTFAETFGTLPAGDGNAAHHVDGGFTFLVRDNLQLDLSFGRGIAGASDWFVGAGVSVRLPR
;
A
#
# COMPACT_ATOMS: atom_id res chain seq x y z
N MET A 1 24.55 24.73 -23.63
CA MET A 1 23.71 23.55 -23.88
C MET A 1 22.41 23.72 -23.09
N PRO A 2 21.35 24.24 -23.74
CA PRO A 2 20.09 24.52 -23.09
C PRO A 2 19.14 23.35 -23.29
N LEU A 3 18.76 22.64 -22.23
CA LEU A 3 17.55 21.81 -22.21
C LEU A 3 17.15 21.57 -20.75
N LEU A 4 16.78 22.66 -20.10
CA LEU A 4 16.23 22.69 -18.75
C LEU A 4 14.93 23.49 -18.83
N LEU A 5 13.96 23.01 -19.62
CA LEU A 5 12.68 23.68 -19.83
C LEU A 5 11.66 22.73 -20.50
N ALA A 6 11.07 21.80 -19.74
CA ALA A 6 9.82 21.13 -20.13
C ALA A 6 9.29 20.28 -18.97
N PHE A 7 8.61 20.89 -18.00
CA PHE A 7 7.47 20.28 -17.27
C PHE A 7 6.80 21.33 -16.38
N LEU A 8 6.45 22.47 -16.99
CA LEU A 8 5.54 23.47 -16.43
C LEU A 8 4.64 23.93 -17.57
N CYS A 9 3.39 23.44 -17.58
CA CYS A 9 2.20 24.02 -18.22
C CYS A 9 1.22 22.91 -18.60
N CYS A 10 0.29 22.60 -17.69
CA CYS A 10 -1.14 22.35 -18.00
C CYS A 10 -1.94 22.21 -16.68
N PHE A 11 -1.83 23.22 -15.82
CA PHE A 11 -2.80 23.47 -14.75
C PHE A 11 -3.72 24.59 -15.21
N ALA A 12 -4.83 24.26 -15.88
CA ALA A 12 -5.96 25.18 -16.04
C ALA A 12 -7.18 24.47 -16.67
N VAL A 13 -7.95 23.74 -15.86
CA VAL A 13 -9.42 23.84 -15.93
C VAL A 13 -9.93 23.76 -14.48
N ALA A 14 -9.96 24.91 -13.80
CA ALA A 14 -10.75 25.04 -12.59
C ALA A 14 -12.24 25.01 -13.01
N ARG A 15 -12.89 23.85 -12.90
CA ARG A 15 -14.35 23.83 -12.82
C ARG A 15 -14.72 24.18 -11.40
N THR A 16 -15.36 25.33 -11.23
CA THR A 16 -16.05 25.74 -10.02
C THR A 16 -17.20 24.77 -9.75
N ALA A 17 -16.89 23.63 -9.12
CA ALA A 17 -17.90 22.79 -8.49
C ALA A 17 -18.27 23.44 -7.17
N HIS A 18 -19.57 23.70 -7.00
CA HIS A 18 -20.14 24.33 -5.83
C HIS A 18 -19.70 23.62 -4.56
N GLY A 19 -19.24 24.39 -3.57
CA GLY A 19 -18.93 23.87 -2.25
C GLY A 19 -20.18 23.28 -1.60
N GLN A 20 -20.26 21.96 -1.56
CA GLN A 20 -21.10 21.30 -0.56
C GLN A 20 -20.45 21.52 0.80
N SER A 21 -21.23 22.06 1.72
CA SER A 21 -20.90 22.20 3.14
C SER A 21 -20.47 20.86 3.73
N ASP A 22 -19.21 20.81 4.15
CA ASP A 22 -18.50 19.62 4.65
C ASP A 22 -18.83 19.38 6.14
N THR A 23 -20.11 19.41 6.50
CA THR A 23 -20.64 19.42 7.88
C THR A 23 -21.19 18.08 8.36
N ALA A 24 -21.33 17.08 7.49
CA ALA A 24 -21.65 15.72 7.92
C ALA A 24 -20.38 15.04 8.44
N ALA A 25 -20.48 14.37 9.60
CA ALA A 25 -19.40 13.50 10.05
C ALA A 25 -19.13 12.45 8.95
N PRO A 26 -17.86 12.21 8.59
CA PRO A 26 -17.53 11.24 7.57
C PRO A 26 -18.01 9.85 8.01
N GLY A 27 -18.49 9.06 7.04
CA GLY A 27 -18.93 7.68 7.27
C GLY A 27 -17.79 6.76 7.73
N PRO A 28 -18.00 5.44 7.82
CA PRO A 28 -17.00 4.48 8.29
C PRO A 28 -15.61 4.67 7.67
N VAL A 29 -14.57 4.37 8.44
CA VAL A 29 -13.18 4.40 7.99
C VAL A 29 -13.00 3.43 6.82
N ILE A 30 -12.28 3.87 5.78
CA ILE A 30 -11.84 3.01 4.67
C ILE A 30 -10.33 3.02 4.69
N THR A 31 -9.75 1.84 4.80
CA THR A 31 -8.32 1.62 5.04
C THR A 31 -7.65 1.08 3.79
N ASP A 32 -6.33 1.18 3.73
CA ASP A 32 -5.51 0.50 2.72
C ASP A 32 -4.90 -0.80 3.32
N ARG A 33 -5.51 -1.30 4.40
CA ARG A 33 -5.21 -2.55 5.12
C ARG A 33 -6.50 -3.34 5.36
N PRO A 34 -6.45 -4.67 5.52
CA PRO A 34 -5.25 -5.51 5.63
C PRO A 34 -4.79 -6.21 4.34
N ASP A 35 -5.49 -6.03 3.22
CA ASP A 35 -5.09 -6.58 1.92
C ASP A 35 -3.92 -5.77 1.31
N ARG A 36 -3.33 -6.27 0.23
CA ARG A 36 -2.32 -5.53 -0.55
C ARG A 36 -2.95 -4.55 -1.53
N THR A 37 -4.23 -4.70 -1.85
CA THR A 37 -4.97 -3.81 -2.74
C THR A 37 -5.25 -2.46 -2.07
N GLU A 38 -4.60 -1.43 -2.58
CA GLU A 38 -4.86 -0.04 -2.24
C GLU A 38 -6.26 0.41 -2.68
N SER A 39 -6.96 1.09 -1.78
CA SER A 39 -8.29 1.65 -2.06
C SER A 39 -8.20 2.90 -2.93
N THR A 40 -9.26 3.20 -3.68
CA THR A 40 -9.40 4.47 -4.40
C THR A 40 -9.90 5.62 -3.50
N SER A 41 -10.20 5.31 -2.24
CA SER A 41 -10.78 6.25 -1.29
C SER A 41 -9.78 7.34 -0.89
N ILE A 42 -10.28 8.56 -0.71
CA ILE A 42 -9.51 9.71 -0.24
C ILE A 42 -9.97 10.02 1.18
N VAL A 43 -9.03 10.13 2.12
CA VAL A 43 -9.34 10.61 3.47
C VAL A 43 -10.02 11.98 3.37
N PRO A 44 -11.16 12.19 4.04
CA PRO A 44 -11.88 13.46 3.97
C PRO A 44 -10.99 14.65 4.34
N ARG A 45 -11.19 15.80 3.68
CA ARG A 45 -10.33 16.98 3.83
C ARG A 45 -10.13 17.36 5.29
N GLY A 46 -8.90 17.64 5.74
CA GLY A 46 -8.63 18.05 7.12
C GLY A 46 -8.79 16.93 8.17
N TYR A 47 -9.15 15.71 7.78
CA TYR A 47 -8.99 14.54 8.62
C TYR A 47 -7.62 13.90 8.37
N ALA A 48 -7.11 13.24 9.40
CA ALA A 48 -5.97 12.35 9.31
C ALA A 48 -6.39 10.93 9.71
N GLN A 49 -5.80 9.94 9.06
CA GLN A 49 -5.98 8.53 9.34
C GLN A 49 -4.61 7.89 9.55
N LEU A 50 -4.49 7.09 10.60
CA LEU A 50 -3.29 6.35 10.94
C LEU A 50 -3.61 4.86 10.88
N GLU A 51 -2.84 4.12 10.11
CA GLU A 51 -2.91 2.68 9.98
C GLU A 51 -1.60 2.10 10.50
N ALA A 52 -1.69 1.16 11.42
CA ALA A 52 -0.53 0.53 12.06
C ALA A 52 -0.71 -0.98 12.06
N GLY A 53 0.35 -1.73 11.77
CA GLY A 53 0.28 -3.17 11.72
C GLY A 53 1.54 -3.89 12.13
N TRP A 54 1.36 -5.14 12.50
CA TRP A 54 2.39 -6.15 12.63
C TRP A 54 2.23 -7.18 11.52
N SER A 55 3.34 -7.65 10.97
CA SER A 55 3.35 -8.82 10.09
C SER A 55 4.43 -9.81 10.49
N LEU A 56 4.17 -11.07 10.19
CA LEU A 56 5.13 -12.16 10.22
C LEU A 56 5.12 -12.81 8.84
N GLU A 57 6.29 -12.86 8.21
CA GLU A 57 6.52 -13.57 6.96
C GLU A 57 7.46 -14.74 7.22
N THR A 58 7.14 -15.89 6.63
CA THR A 58 7.96 -17.10 6.72
C THR A 58 8.38 -17.54 5.32
N MET A 59 9.66 -17.84 5.16
CA MET A 59 10.25 -18.28 3.90
C MET A 59 11.22 -19.43 4.15
N GLU A 60 11.01 -20.55 3.47
CA GLU A 60 11.97 -21.64 3.39
C GLU A 60 12.92 -21.42 2.21
N ALA A 61 14.21 -21.25 2.52
CA ALA A 61 15.27 -21.11 1.54
C ALA A 61 16.42 -22.06 1.88
N ALA A 62 16.83 -22.87 0.89
CA ALA A 62 17.97 -23.80 1.02
C ALA A 62 17.93 -24.71 2.26
N GLY A 63 16.74 -25.25 2.60
CA GLY A 63 16.53 -26.14 3.76
C GLY A 63 16.51 -25.42 5.11
N THR A 64 16.38 -24.10 5.09
CA THR A 64 16.35 -23.24 6.26
C THR A 64 15.09 -22.39 6.27
N VAL A 65 14.43 -22.30 7.43
CA VAL A 65 13.23 -21.47 7.61
C VAL A 65 13.64 -20.12 8.21
N LEU A 66 13.33 -19.04 7.50
CA LEU A 66 13.43 -17.67 7.97
C LEU A 66 12.08 -17.18 8.45
N HIS A 67 12.09 -16.47 9.58
CA HIS A 67 10.95 -15.75 10.11
C HIS A 67 11.32 -14.28 10.24
N THR A 68 10.58 -13.42 9.54
CA THR A 68 10.77 -11.97 9.58
C THR A 68 9.53 -11.33 10.18
N HIS A 69 9.71 -10.66 11.31
CA HIS A 69 8.68 -9.83 11.93
C HIS A 69 8.89 -8.38 11.53
N THR A 70 7.81 -7.69 11.16
CA THR A 70 7.83 -6.26 10.88
C THR A 70 6.89 -5.53 11.82
N VAL A 71 7.41 -4.57 12.59
CA VAL A 71 6.61 -3.83 13.57
C VAL A 71 7.14 -2.44 13.94
N PRO A 72 6.27 -1.44 14.11
CA PRO A 72 4.99 -1.32 13.42
C PRO A 72 5.23 -0.88 11.98
N GLY A 73 4.64 -1.56 11.00
CA GLY A 73 4.40 -0.92 9.70
C GLY A 73 3.39 0.20 9.90
N LEU A 74 3.69 1.42 9.48
CA LEU A 74 2.84 2.59 9.69
C LEU A 74 2.49 3.29 8.38
N LEU A 75 1.26 3.77 8.27
CA LEU A 75 0.81 4.65 7.20
C LEU A 75 -0.06 5.77 7.77
N ALA A 76 0.43 6.99 7.69
CA ALA A 76 -0.32 8.21 7.99
C ALA A 76 -0.84 8.82 6.70
N ARG A 77 -2.14 9.10 6.66
CA ARG A 77 -2.89 9.60 5.50
C ARG A 77 -3.61 10.87 5.88
N MET A 78 -3.50 11.92 5.07
CA MET A 78 -4.07 13.23 5.36
C MET A 78 -4.85 13.76 4.17
N GLY A 79 -6.14 14.02 4.34
CA GLY A 79 -6.98 14.63 3.31
C GLY A 79 -6.59 16.08 3.08
N VAL A 80 -5.96 16.40 1.95
CA VAL A 80 -5.53 17.76 1.60
C VAL A 80 -6.64 18.50 0.85
N LEU A 81 -7.21 17.84 -0.15
CA LEU A 81 -8.34 18.30 -0.96
C LEU A 81 -9.37 17.18 -1.08
N SER A 82 -10.54 17.46 -1.66
CA SER A 82 -11.58 16.44 -1.90
C SER A 82 -11.14 15.30 -2.83
N ALA A 83 -10.07 15.48 -3.59
CA ALA A 83 -9.51 14.47 -4.50
C ALA A 83 -8.02 14.18 -4.24
N LEU A 84 -7.42 14.76 -3.21
CA LEU A 84 -5.99 14.65 -2.95
C LEU A 84 -5.71 14.33 -1.48
N GLU A 85 -4.92 13.29 -1.26
CA GLU A 85 -4.42 12.87 0.04
C GLU A 85 -2.88 12.85 0.03
N ALA A 86 -2.27 13.33 1.11
CA ALA A 86 -0.85 13.18 1.38
C ALA A 86 -0.61 11.96 2.28
N ARG A 87 0.49 11.24 2.04
CA ARG A 87 0.82 9.97 2.68
C ARG A 87 2.25 9.99 3.23
N ILE A 88 2.41 9.50 4.45
CA ILE A 88 3.71 9.24 5.07
C ILE A 88 3.69 7.79 5.56
N GLY A 89 4.55 6.96 5.01
CA GLY A 89 4.73 5.57 5.39
C GLY A 89 6.00 5.36 6.22
N PHE A 90 6.02 4.27 6.97
CA PHE A 90 7.23 3.72 7.59
C PHE A 90 7.14 2.20 7.51
N ASP A 91 8.16 1.58 6.93
CA ASP A 91 8.18 0.13 6.66
C ASP A 91 8.34 -0.71 7.93
N GLY A 92 8.53 -0.08 9.09
CA GLY A 92 8.63 -0.76 10.38
C GLY A 92 10.04 -1.19 10.70
N PHE A 93 10.22 -1.74 11.91
CA PHE A 93 11.45 -2.42 12.28
C PHE A 93 11.34 -3.90 11.90
N GLN A 94 12.33 -4.39 11.16
CA GLN A 94 12.41 -5.78 10.71
C GLN A 94 13.31 -6.57 11.66
N LEU A 95 12.80 -7.71 12.10
CA LEU A 95 13.47 -8.66 12.98
C LEU A 95 13.48 -10.02 12.28
N THR A 96 14.63 -10.43 11.78
CA THR A 96 14.79 -11.68 11.03
C THR A 96 15.55 -12.69 11.89
N ASN A 97 14.86 -13.77 12.29
CA ASN A 97 15.44 -14.80 13.13
C ASN A 97 16.40 -15.72 12.35
N GLN A 98 17.58 -15.23 11.89
CA GLN A 98 18.69 -16.04 11.36
C GLN A 98 20.02 -15.26 11.16
N PRO A 99 20.93 -15.26 12.16
CA PRO A 99 22.26 -14.65 12.04
C PRO A 99 23.21 -15.41 11.08
N ALA A 100 23.00 -16.72 10.86
CA ALA A 100 23.91 -17.57 10.10
C ALA A 100 23.79 -17.44 8.57
N LEU A 101 22.69 -16.88 8.07
CA LEU A 101 22.43 -16.62 6.64
C LEU A 101 22.43 -15.12 6.29
N GLY A 102 22.79 -14.24 7.23
CA GLY A 102 22.82 -12.80 7.00
C GLY A 102 21.45 -12.11 7.09
N GLY A 103 20.54 -12.58 7.94
CA GLY A 103 19.36 -11.79 8.30
C GLY A 103 19.78 -10.51 9.01
N GLU A 104 19.44 -9.36 8.45
CA GLU A 104 19.73 -8.06 9.05
C GLU A 104 18.49 -7.52 9.77
N ASP A 105 18.65 -7.26 11.07
CA ASP A 105 17.64 -6.57 11.86
C ASP A 105 17.84 -5.08 11.68
N GLY A 106 16.77 -4.34 11.41
CA GLY A 106 16.93 -2.94 11.09
C GLY A 106 15.64 -2.18 10.87
N LEU A 107 15.77 -0.86 10.89
CA LEU A 107 14.71 0.03 10.48
C LEU A 107 14.51 -0.10 8.97
N GLY A 108 13.27 -0.24 8.53
CA GLY A 108 12.88 -0.03 7.15
C GLY A 108 12.84 1.45 6.81
N ASP A 109 12.58 1.75 5.54
CA ASP A 109 12.56 3.11 5.04
C ASP A 109 11.27 3.86 5.42
N MET A 110 11.38 5.19 5.44
CA MET A 110 10.23 6.07 5.42
C MET A 110 9.77 6.27 3.98
N GLN A 111 8.47 6.45 3.79
CA GLN A 111 7.90 6.71 2.48
C GLN A 111 7.15 8.05 2.47
N LEU A 112 7.28 8.78 1.38
CA LEU A 112 6.50 9.99 1.11
C LEU A 112 5.68 9.78 -0.14
N GLY A 113 4.38 10.05 -0.08
CA GLY A 113 3.51 9.83 -1.24
C GLY A 113 2.28 10.70 -1.28
N VAL A 114 1.58 10.60 -2.40
CA VAL A 114 0.29 11.26 -2.63
C VAL A 114 -0.66 10.27 -3.32
N LYS A 115 -1.94 10.35 -2.95
CA LYS A 115 -3.03 9.65 -3.64
C LYS A 115 -3.94 10.69 -4.26
N TYR A 116 -4.18 10.60 -5.56
CA TYR A 116 -5.05 11.51 -6.29
C TYR A 116 -6.17 10.73 -6.97
N ARG A 117 -7.42 11.11 -6.69
CA ARG A 117 -8.60 10.51 -7.32
C ARG A 117 -8.81 11.11 -8.71
N LEU A 118 -8.68 10.26 -9.72
CA LEU A 118 -8.84 10.61 -11.14
C LEU A 118 -10.30 10.60 -11.56
N ALA A 119 -11.07 9.62 -11.08
CA ALA A 119 -12.48 9.47 -11.40
C ALA A 119 -13.26 8.94 -10.20
N SER A 120 -14.52 9.36 -10.09
CA SER A 120 -15.48 8.79 -9.17
C SER A 120 -16.50 7.94 -9.92
N ALA A 121 -16.94 6.86 -9.28
CA ALA A 121 -17.85 5.92 -9.92
C ALA A 121 -19.14 6.60 -10.38
N HIS A 122 -19.51 6.36 -11.64
CA HIS A 122 -20.75 6.85 -12.23
C HIS A 122 -21.21 5.94 -13.36
N GLY A 123 -22.38 5.31 -13.21
CA GLY A 123 -22.88 4.33 -14.16
C GLY A 123 -21.94 3.13 -14.29
N TRP A 124 -21.27 3.00 -15.43
CA TRP A 124 -20.29 1.94 -15.70
C TRP A 124 -18.85 2.30 -15.33
N LEU A 125 -18.56 3.59 -15.14
CA LEU A 125 -17.22 4.07 -14.76
C LEU A 125 -16.93 3.65 -13.31
N PRO A 126 -15.82 2.95 -13.03
CA PRO A 126 -15.39 2.64 -11.67
C PRO A 126 -14.76 3.86 -10.98
N ASP A 127 -14.51 3.77 -9.68
CA ASP A 127 -13.60 4.70 -9.02
C ASP A 127 -12.17 4.44 -9.49
N ILE A 128 -11.41 5.50 -9.73
CA ILE A 128 -10.03 5.42 -10.20
C ILE A 128 -9.18 6.41 -9.42
N ALA A 129 -8.06 5.95 -8.89
CA ALA A 129 -7.06 6.78 -8.24
C ALA A 129 -5.64 6.41 -8.71
N VAL A 130 -4.72 7.35 -8.58
CA VAL A 130 -3.28 7.10 -8.77
C VAL A 130 -2.56 7.42 -7.47
N ILE A 131 -1.59 6.58 -7.12
CA ILE A 131 -0.68 6.79 -5.99
C ILE A 131 0.71 6.95 -6.58
N GLY A 132 1.40 8.01 -6.19
CA GLY A 132 2.82 8.17 -6.42
C GLY A 132 3.53 8.24 -5.08
N ALA A 133 4.62 7.51 -4.93
CA ALA A 133 5.40 7.51 -3.70
C ALA A 133 6.91 7.42 -3.98
N VAL A 134 7.69 7.77 -2.97
CA VAL A 134 9.13 7.56 -2.93
C VAL A 134 9.49 6.96 -1.59
N SER A 135 10.30 5.89 -1.61
CA SER A 135 11.06 5.45 -0.45
C SER A 135 12.20 6.43 -0.21
N VAL A 136 12.47 6.77 1.05
CA VAL A 136 13.56 7.64 1.48
C VAL A 136 14.53 6.77 2.28
N PRO A 137 15.84 6.79 1.99
CA PRO A 137 16.81 5.87 2.58
C PRO A 137 17.15 6.25 4.03
N THR A 138 16.20 6.00 4.92
CA THR A 138 16.29 6.24 6.37
C THR A 138 16.46 4.95 7.15
N GLY A 139 16.32 3.80 6.49
CA GLY A 139 16.48 2.49 7.06
C GLY A 139 17.93 2.14 7.38
N ALA A 140 18.11 1.02 8.06
CA ALA A 140 19.42 0.48 8.39
C ALA A 140 20.07 -0.17 7.15
N ASP A 141 21.40 -0.20 7.15
CA ASP A 141 22.17 -0.97 6.16
C ASP A 141 21.62 -2.41 6.06
N GLY A 142 21.60 -2.95 4.85
CA GLY A 142 21.04 -4.27 4.49
C GLY A 142 19.52 -4.42 4.59
N VAL A 143 18.80 -3.41 5.11
CA VAL A 143 17.34 -3.31 5.03
C VAL A 143 16.91 -2.28 3.99
N THR A 144 17.56 -1.11 3.94
CA THR A 144 17.33 -0.10 2.89
C THR A 144 18.14 -0.41 1.62
N SER A 145 17.65 0.08 0.47
CA SER A 145 18.45 0.18 -0.75
C SER A 145 19.55 1.25 -0.65
N GLY A 146 19.48 2.13 0.35
CA GLY A 146 20.34 3.30 0.47
C GLY A 146 20.08 4.36 -0.61
N ARG A 147 18.91 4.31 -1.27
CA ARG A 147 18.51 5.24 -2.32
C ARG A 147 17.06 5.69 -2.22
N VAL A 148 16.75 6.73 -2.98
CA VAL A 148 15.38 7.16 -3.20
C VAL A 148 14.80 6.30 -4.32
N ASP A 149 13.85 5.45 -3.95
CA ASP A 149 13.24 4.48 -4.86
C ASP A 149 11.77 4.87 -5.10
N PRO A 150 11.42 5.33 -6.32
CA PRO A 150 10.07 5.76 -6.63
C PRO A 150 9.14 4.59 -6.92
N SER A 151 7.83 4.83 -6.77
CA SER A 151 6.78 3.93 -7.20
C SER A 151 5.54 4.69 -7.69
N VAL A 152 4.78 4.03 -8.57
CA VAL A 152 3.49 4.49 -9.05
C VAL A 152 2.50 3.33 -9.06
N LEU A 153 1.26 3.59 -8.64
CA LEU A 153 0.19 2.60 -8.59
C LEU A 153 -1.10 3.20 -9.12
N LEU A 154 -1.73 2.54 -10.09
CA LEU A 154 -3.10 2.81 -10.50
C LEU A 154 -4.05 1.92 -9.70
N ALA A 155 -5.00 2.52 -9.00
CA ALA A 155 -6.03 1.83 -8.24
C ALA A 155 -7.40 1.98 -8.92
N VAL A 156 -8.13 0.87 -9.02
CA VAL A 156 -9.49 0.82 -9.54
C VAL A 156 -10.35 0.05 -8.54
N SER A 157 -11.53 0.58 -8.22
CA SER A 157 -12.46 -0.14 -7.34
C SER A 157 -13.89 0.06 -7.75
N ARG A 158 -14.74 -0.93 -7.45
CA ARG A 158 -16.17 -0.83 -7.72
C ARG A 158 -16.99 -1.69 -6.76
N PRO A 159 -18.09 -1.17 -6.18
CA PRO A 159 -19.10 -2.00 -5.56
C PRO A 159 -19.87 -2.78 -6.63
N LEU A 160 -20.04 -4.08 -6.43
CA LEU A 160 -20.86 -4.96 -7.28
C LEU A 160 -22.29 -5.14 -6.75
N GLY A 161 -22.58 -4.53 -5.60
CA GLY A 161 -23.87 -4.51 -4.91
C GLY A 161 -23.68 -3.96 -3.50
N ASP A 162 -24.63 -4.20 -2.61
CA ASP A 162 -24.60 -3.65 -1.24
C ASP A 162 -23.56 -4.31 -0.33
N ARG A 163 -23.10 -5.51 -0.68
CA ARG A 163 -22.22 -6.33 0.17
C ARG A 163 -20.92 -6.74 -0.48
N VAL A 164 -20.79 -6.61 -1.80
CA VAL A 164 -19.64 -7.13 -2.54
C VAL A 164 -18.95 -5.97 -3.24
N SER A 165 -17.63 -5.94 -3.15
CA SER A 165 -16.78 -4.98 -3.85
C SER A 165 -15.61 -5.69 -4.50
N VAL A 166 -15.13 -5.12 -5.59
CA VAL A 166 -13.89 -5.54 -6.24
C VAL A 166 -12.93 -4.37 -6.27
N GLY A 167 -11.68 -4.63 -5.93
CA GLY A 167 -10.56 -3.71 -6.06
C GLY A 167 -9.45 -4.34 -6.89
N SER A 168 -8.75 -3.55 -7.67
CA SER A 168 -7.56 -3.98 -8.36
C SER A 168 -6.54 -2.86 -8.46
N ASN A 169 -5.27 -3.25 -8.47
CA ASN A 169 -4.18 -2.32 -8.72
C ASN A 169 -3.25 -2.83 -9.81
N LEU A 170 -2.62 -1.88 -10.49
CA LEU A 170 -1.47 -2.12 -11.36
C LEU A 170 -0.43 -1.03 -11.08
N GLY A 171 0.80 -1.42 -10.79
CA GLY A 171 1.84 -0.48 -10.41
C GLY A 171 3.21 -0.89 -10.88
N SER A 172 4.15 0.02 -10.67
CA SER A 172 5.57 -0.23 -10.88
C SER A 172 6.41 0.46 -9.80
N SER A 173 7.49 -0.20 -9.40
CA SER A 173 8.50 0.32 -8.50
C SER A 173 9.88 0.21 -9.13
N TRP A 174 10.73 1.17 -8.80
CA TRP A 174 12.12 1.21 -9.23
C TRP A 174 13.01 1.11 -7.99
N THR A 175 13.59 -0.06 -7.78
CA THR A 175 14.39 -0.34 -6.58
C THR A 175 15.86 -0.41 -6.96
N THR A 176 16.69 0.39 -6.32
CA THR A 176 18.13 0.36 -6.55
C THR A 176 18.78 -0.76 -5.75
N THR A 177 19.63 -1.56 -6.39
CA THR A 177 20.45 -2.57 -5.71
C THR A 177 21.93 -2.35 -6.00
N ASP A 178 22.77 -2.70 -5.03
CA ASP A 178 24.23 -2.67 -5.13
C ASP A 178 24.73 -4.08 -5.42
N ASP A 179 25.63 -4.23 -6.40
CA ASP A 179 26.20 -5.54 -6.75
C ASP A 179 27.32 -6.00 -5.81
N GLY A 180 27.60 -5.23 -4.74
CA GLY A 180 28.65 -5.48 -3.77
C GLY A 180 30.07 -5.24 -4.31
N ARG A 181 30.19 -4.77 -5.55
CA ARG A 181 31.45 -4.44 -6.25
C ARG A 181 31.51 -2.97 -6.64
N GLY A 182 30.58 -2.15 -6.13
CA GLY A 182 30.46 -0.73 -6.42
C GLY A 182 29.68 -0.42 -7.70
N GLY A 183 29.17 -1.44 -8.40
CA GLY A 183 28.20 -1.30 -9.47
C GLY A 183 26.78 -1.21 -8.92
N ARG A 184 25.92 -0.48 -9.62
CA ARG A 184 24.53 -0.26 -9.20
C ARG A 184 23.59 -0.47 -10.36
N THR A 185 22.46 -1.11 -10.05
CA THR A 185 21.40 -1.38 -11.01
C THR A 185 20.08 -1.01 -10.39
N THR A 186 19.24 -0.32 -11.14
CA THR A 186 17.84 -0.09 -10.76
C THR A 186 17.00 -1.17 -11.39
N LEU A 187 16.39 -1.99 -10.55
CA LEU A 187 15.44 -3.02 -10.97
C LEU A 187 14.06 -2.38 -11.11
N VAL A 188 13.29 -2.87 -12.08
CA VAL A 188 11.91 -2.44 -12.29
C VAL A 188 11.02 -3.63 -12.02
N ASP A 189 10.11 -3.46 -11.09
CA ASP A 189 9.09 -4.43 -10.77
C ASP A 189 7.71 -3.92 -11.20
N LEU A 190 6.88 -4.83 -11.71
CA LEU A 190 5.47 -4.58 -11.96
C LEU A 190 4.63 -5.30 -10.92
N THR A 191 3.73 -4.60 -10.26
CA THR A 191 2.85 -5.17 -9.24
C THR A 191 1.42 -5.20 -9.76
N TYR A 192 0.72 -6.29 -9.49
CA TYR A 192 -0.73 -6.39 -9.70
C TYR A 192 -1.43 -6.90 -8.45
N THR A 193 -2.67 -6.48 -8.25
CA THR A 193 -3.55 -6.99 -7.20
C THR A 193 -4.98 -7.15 -7.71
N LEU A 194 -5.72 -8.09 -7.13
CA LEU A 194 -7.16 -8.26 -7.32
C LEU A 194 -7.77 -8.76 -6.03
N SER A 195 -8.60 -7.92 -5.39
CA SER A 195 -9.26 -8.17 -4.11
C SER A 195 -10.78 -8.19 -4.27
N PHE A 196 -11.42 -9.18 -3.63
CA PHE A 196 -12.87 -9.29 -3.52
C PHE A 196 -13.28 -9.13 -2.06
N GLY A 197 -13.88 -7.99 -1.73
CA GLY A 197 -14.38 -7.70 -0.38
C GLY A 197 -15.86 -8.07 -0.22
N VAL A 198 -16.20 -8.68 0.92
CA VAL A 198 -17.57 -9.06 1.30
C VAL A 198 -17.91 -8.51 2.69
N ALA A 199 -18.99 -7.72 2.78
CA ALA A 199 -19.57 -7.29 4.04
C ALA A 199 -20.42 -8.41 4.65
N LEU A 200 -19.92 -9.02 5.73
CA LEU A 200 -20.64 -10.06 6.48
C LEU A 200 -21.72 -9.44 7.40
N SER A 201 -21.45 -8.24 7.90
CA SER A 201 -22.42 -7.40 8.64
C SER A 201 -22.07 -5.92 8.49
N GLY A 202 -22.80 -5.02 9.15
CA GLY A 202 -22.45 -3.59 9.17
C GLY A 202 -21.14 -3.26 9.90
N ARG A 203 -20.48 -4.24 10.54
CA ARG A 203 -19.22 -4.05 11.26
C ARG A 203 -18.14 -5.08 10.94
N VAL A 204 -18.47 -6.15 10.23
CA VAL A 204 -17.52 -7.24 9.94
C VAL A 204 -17.43 -7.38 8.43
N GLY A 205 -16.21 -7.25 7.91
CA GLY A 205 -15.87 -7.54 6.52
C GLY A 205 -14.94 -8.75 6.42
N THR A 206 -14.90 -9.35 5.25
CA THR A 206 -13.88 -10.33 4.86
C THR A 206 -13.47 -10.08 3.42
N PHE A 207 -12.32 -10.61 3.02
CA PHE A 207 -11.85 -10.51 1.65
C PHE A 207 -11.07 -11.77 1.25
N ALA A 208 -10.95 -11.95 -0.06
CA ALA A 208 -9.99 -12.85 -0.67
C ALA A 208 -9.27 -12.08 -1.78
N GLU A 209 -7.96 -12.19 -1.83
CA GLU A 209 -7.13 -11.46 -2.77
C GLU A 209 -6.07 -12.36 -3.42
N THR A 210 -5.69 -12.00 -4.64
CA THR A 210 -4.45 -12.46 -5.27
C THR A 210 -3.62 -11.25 -5.68
N PHE A 211 -2.32 -11.37 -5.49
CA PHE A 211 -1.37 -10.32 -5.86
C PHE A 211 -0.03 -10.91 -6.25
N GLY A 212 0.78 -10.11 -6.94
CA GLY A 212 2.12 -10.53 -7.30
C GLY A 212 2.99 -9.41 -7.82
N THR A 213 4.28 -9.73 -7.87
CA THR A 213 5.34 -8.88 -8.38
C THR A 213 6.03 -9.59 -9.54
N LEU A 214 6.21 -8.88 -10.65
CA LEU A 214 6.80 -9.35 -11.88
C LEU A 214 8.04 -8.50 -12.19
N PRO A 215 9.26 -9.05 -12.04
CA PRO A 215 10.47 -8.37 -12.46
C PRO A 215 10.45 -8.10 -13.97
N ALA A 216 10.78 -6.88 -14.40
CA ALA A 216 10.88 -6.53 -15.81
C ALA A 216 12.17 -7.07 -16.48
N GLY A 217 13.16 -7.44 -15.68
CA GLY A 217 14.43 -8.02 -16.11
C GLY A 217 14.63 -9.43 -15.56
N ASP A 218 15.87 -9.76 -15.20
CA ASP A 218 16.21 -11.05 -14.60
C ASP A 218 15.62 -11.15 -13.19
N GLY A 219 14.81 -12.18 -12.96
CA GLY A 219 14.16 -12.43 -11.68
C GLY A 219 13.01 -13.42 -11.81
N ASN A 220 12.57 -14.00 -10.69
CA ASN A 220 11.40 -14.84 -10.66
C ASN A 220 10.19 -14.02 -10.22
N ALA A 221 9.06 -14.23 -10.89
CA ALA A 221 7.79 -13.68 -10.45
C ALA A 221 7.37 -14.27 -9.10
N ALA A 222 6.84 -13.43 -8.23
CA ALA A 222 6.30 -13.82 -6.94
C ALA A 222 4.77 -13.66 -6.95
N HIS A 223 4.05 -14.72 -6.64
CA HIS A 223 2.59 -14.75 -6.64
C HIS A 223 2.04 -15.24 -5.31
N HIS A 224 1.01 -14.55 -4.82
CA HIS A 224 0.40 -14.81 -3.52
C HIS A 224 -1.12 -14.85 -3.63
N VAL A 225 -1.71 -15.51 -2.65
CA VAL A 225 -3.13 -15.38 -2.29
C VAL A 225 -3.26 -15.19 -0.81
N ASP A 226 -4.26 -14.42 -0.42
CA ASP A 226 -4.56 -14.18 0.98
C ASP A 226 -6.05 -13.90 1.20
N GLY A 227 -6.37 -13.74 2.47
CA GLY A 227 -7.67 -13.31 2.92
C GLY A 227 -7.61 -12.89 4.37
N GLY A 228 -8.73 -12.40 4.86
CA GLY A 228 -8.75 -11.88 6.21
C GLY A 228 -10.10 -11.33 6.63
N PHE A 229 -10.08 -10.65 7.77
CA PHE A 229 -11.24 -10.06 8.40
C PHE A 229 -10.95 -8.63 8.82
N THR A 230 -11.97 -7.78 8.68
CA THR A 230 -11.99 -6.43 9.25
C THR A 230 -13.11 -6.33 10.26
N PHE A 231 -12.86 -5.61 11.35
CA PHE A 231 -13.82 -5.35 12.41
C PHE A 231 -13.89 -3.86 12.75
N LEU A 232 -15.03 -3.25 12.44
CA LEU A 232 -15.33 -1.86 12.74
C LEU A 232 -15.83 -1.73 14.18
N VAL A 233 -14.89 -1.39 15.07
CA VAL A 233 -15.17 -1.10 16.48
C VAL A 233 -16.04 0.15 16.59
N ARG A 234 -15.71 1.18 15.79
CA ARG A 234 -16.44 2.44 15.62
C ARG A 234 -16.25 2.93 14.19
N ASP A 235 -17.06 3.87 13.73
CA ASP A 235 -16.94 4.46 12.38
C ASP A 235 -15.56 5.10 12.09
N ASN A 236 -14.74 5.32 13.11
CA ASN A 236 -13.39 5.83 12.98
C ASN A 236 -12.30 4.90 13.53
N LEU A 237 -12.62 3.64 13.87
CA LEU A 237 -11.68 2.67 14.43
C LEU A 237 -11.96 1.26 13.89
N GLN A 238 -11.00 0.72 13.16
CA GLN A 238 -11.02 -0.63 12.61
C GLN A 238 -9.86 -1.46 13.17
N LEU A 239 -10.14 -2.74 13.41
CA LEU A 239 -9.13 -3.78 13.63
C LEU A 239 -9.13 -4.73 12.44
N ASP A 240 -7.99 -5.31 12.14
CA ASP A 240 -7.85 -6.23 11.01
C ASP A 240 -6.91 -7.40 11.31
N LEU A 241 -7.16 -8.50 10.60
CA LEU A 241 -6.34 -9.70 10.57
C LEU A 241 -6.29 -10.22 9.14
N SER A 242 -5.10 -10.59 8.67
CA SER A 242 -4.89 -11.24 7.38
C SER A 242 -3.99 -12.46 7.52
N PHE A 243 -4.17 -13.42 6.61
CA PHE A 243 -3.28 -14.55 6.44
C PHE A 243 -3.18 -14.87 4.95
N GLY A 244 -2.00 -15.26 4.50
CA GLY A 244 -1.78 -15.59 3.11
C GLY A 244 -0.64 -16.55 2.91
N ARG A 245 -0.45 -16.93 1.65
CA ARG A 245 0.61 -17.83 1.23
C ARG A 245 1.11 -17.50 -0.17
N GLY A 246 2.37 -17.85 -0.40
CA GLY A 246 2.93 -17.93 -1.73
C GLY A 246 2.34 -19.10 -2.52
N ILE A 247 2.23 -18.89 -3.83
CA ILE A 247 1.88 -19.91 -4.82
C ILE A 247 3.10 -20.24 -5.67
N ALA A 248 3.88 -19.23 -6.08
CA ALA A 248 5.08 -19.40 -6.88
C ALA A 248 6.07 -18.26 -6.60
N GLY A 249 7.35 -18.58 -6.40
CA GLY A 249 8.44 -17.61 -6.23
C GLY A 249 8.28 -16.64 -5.04
N ALA A 250 7.49 -17.03 -4.04
CA ALA A 250 6.97 -16.17 -2.99
C ALA A 250 7.24 -16.75 -1.59
N SER A 251 7.07 -15.94 -0.53
CA SER A 251 7.11 -16.42 0.86
C SER A 251 6.12 -17.58 1.05
N ASP A 252 6.43 -18.55 1.91
CA ASP A 252 5.56 -19.71 2.09
C ASP A 252 4.21 -19.32 2.69
N TRP A 253 4.25 -18.55 3.77
CA TRP A 253 3.05 -18.02 4.41
C TRP A 253 3.36 -16.74 5.18
N PHE A 254 2.32 -15.94 5.37
CA PHE A 254 2.38 -14.73 6.17
C PHE A 254 1.09 -14.53 6.97
N VAL A 255 1.22 -13.79 8.06
CA VAL A 255 0.10 -13.36 8.91
C VAL A 255 0.27 -11.88 9.22
N GLY A 256 -0.82 -11.13 9.20
CA GLY A 256 -0.87 -9.72 9.54
C GLY A 256 -1.95 -9.43 10.57
N ALA A 257 -1.70 -8.44 11.41
CA ALA A 257 -2.69 -7.85 12.31
C ALA A 257 -2.53 -6.33 12.33
N GLY A 258 -3.63 -5.60 12.45
CA GLY A 258 -3.58 -4.15 12.36
C GLY A 258 -4.69 -3.42 13.10
N VAL A 259 -4.44 -2.13 13.26
CA VAL A 259 -5.37 -1.14 13.79
C VAL A 259 -5.32 0.10 12.91
N SER A 260 -6.49 0.62 12.58
CA SER A 260 -6.64 1.83 11.79
C SER A 260 -7.58 2.80 12.48
N VAL A 261 -7.15 4.05 12.63
CA VAL A 261 -7.92 5.10 13.31
C VAL A 261 -7.97 6.37 12.48
N ARG A 262 -9.17 6.94 12.32
CA ARG A 262 -9.35 8.29 11.81
C ARG A 262 -9.49 9.26 12.99
N LEU A 263 -8.58 10.22 13.06
CA LEU A 263 -8.53 11.23 14.10
C LEU A 263 -9.67 12.23 13.94
N PRO A 264 -10.25 12.76 15.03
CA PRO A 264 -11.24 13.84 14.95
C PRO A 264 -10.60 15.10 14.34
N ARG A 265 -11.44 15.92 13.70
CA ARG A 265 -11.08 17.29 13.26
C ARG A 265 -10.96 18.21 14.46
#